data_AF-A0A9P5L6D0-F1
#
_entry.id   AF-A0A9P5L6D0-F1
#
_cell.length_a   1.000
_cell.length_b   1.000
_cell.length_c   1.000
_cell.angle_alpha   90.00
_cell.angle_beta   90.00
_cell.angle_gamma   90.00
#
_symmetry.space_group_name_H-M   'P 1'
#
loop_
_entity.id
_entity.type
_entity.pdbx_description
1 polymer ?
#
loop_
_entity_poly.entity_id
_entity_poly.type
_entity_poly.pdbx_seq_one_letter_code
_entity_poly.pdbx_strand_id
1 'polypeptide(L)'
;MSSQEDSQRSQDSNITVMQDNRHEVLYFAYGSNLSTEQMRQRCPYSTPVGLAHLEGWKWFINGRGYANVAQVTSGDDYDDRQGSSSRSGKGKGKARDDEGVYGLLYLLPPQDEERLDGYEGVPRAYQKYQVDVKWARSDGDDGTEEAPLRALIYVDGERTEEDVPREEYVDRMERGIEDAVDNWGLDEGYADRVMRRFWDGQDKRWDTHFPALFARGGTSNGLVINRHDLPPQDQWHTVLPAAMGSPDPYGRQLDGMGSGISSTSKIVILSPPSRPDVDVDFTFVQAAIREAVLDMAGNCGNMSSLVGPAAFDSGMIANPSVESDAEGQQWATVRFLNTNTNKVMVSRFKVAGKPLRYSHQGDYVMDGVPGTGSKITMSFMDPAGAKTGKALPTGNPVDVLQLSDGSTVEASLVDVGNPGVFISTQSLGLADHMALTPPIIEADAVLKARLEDIRRVGASKMGLDPETQSVPKIVLLFPSSGSPDIDIRCLALSMGQAHKAVPLTLALCLGAASQLPGTLAADLIAGKSKDTVTIGHPSGTVDIGTTIRDGKIESAQLLRTARVLMKGVVYY
;
A
#
# COMPACT_ATOMS: atom_id res chain seq x y z
N MET A 1 27.98 41.49 -48.70
CA MET A 1 28.91 40.91 -49.68
C MET A 1 28.94 39.41 -49.44
N SER A 2 28.52 38.62 -50.45
CA SER A 2 28.81 37.19 -50.73
C SER A 2 28.67 36.17 -49.59
N SER A 3 27.59 35.39 -49.46
CA SER A 3 27.26 34.13 -50.17
C SER A 3 28.32 33.02 -50.11
N GLN A 4 28.02 31.90 -49.45
CA GLN A 4 27.75 30.59 -50.09
C GLN A 4 27.33 29.52 -49.07
N GLU A 5 26.27 28.80 -49.41
CA GLU A 5 25.85 27.52 -48.83
C GLU A 5 26.83 26.41 -49.23
N ASP A 6 27.05 25.43 -48.34
CA ASP A 6 27.26 24.06 -48.79
C ASP A 6 26.75 23.05 -47.76
N SER A 7 25.86 22.18 -48.23
CA SER A 7 25.33 21.01 -47.55
C SER A 7 26.38 19.91 -47.43
N GLN A 8 26.40 19.13 -46.34
CA GLN A 8 26.43 17.65 -46.36
C GLN A 8 26.58 16.98 -44.97
N ARG A 9 25.64 16.04 -44.74
CA ARG A 9 25.78 14.67 -44.19
C ARG A 9 26.25 14.45 -42.76
N SER A 10 25.33 13.81 -42.01
CA SER A 10 25.53 12.69 -41.08
C SER A 10 26.97 12.21 -40.97
N GLN A 11 27.60 12.47 -39.84
CA GLN A 11 28.76 11.71 -39.42
C GLN A 11 28.31 10.82 -38.27
N ASP A 12 28.16 9.55 -38.62
CA ASP A 12 28.08 8.42 -37.73
C ASP A 12 29.15 8.53 -36.64
N SER A 13 28.71 8.37 -35.40
CA SER A 13 29.57 8.15 -34.25
C SER A 13 30.39 6.89 -34.48
N ASN A 14 31.61 7.05 -35.01
CA ASN A 14 32.65 6.02 -34.93
C ASN A 14 33.02 5.85 -33.45
N ILE A 15 32.25 5.02 -32.75
CA ILE A 15 32.73 4.31 -31.58
C ILE A 15 33.87 3.44 -32.09
N THR A 16 35.09 3.87 -31.78
CA THR A 16 36.29 3.06 -31.94
C THR A 16 36.09 1.79 -31.09
N VAL A 17 35.61 0.73 -31.73
CA VAL A 17 35.61 -0.62 -31.17
C VAL A 17 37.07 -1.03 -31.05
N MET A 18 37.64 -0.83 -29.86
CA MET A 18 38.84 -1.53 -29.46
C MET A 18 38.45 -2.99 -29.25
N GLN A 19 38.62 -3.79 -30.31
CA GLN A 19 38.74 -5.24 -30.22
C GLN A 19 40.01 -5.53 -29.41
N ASP A 20 39.88 -5.90 -28.15
CA ASP A 20 40.76 -6.89 -27.51
C ASP A 20 40.19 -7.34 -26.14
N ASN A 21 39.99 -8.66 -26.02
CA ASN A 21 39.71 -9.45 -24.80
C ASN A 21 38.34 -9.32 -24.07
N ARG A 22 37.22 -9.57 -24.76
CA ARG A 22 35.96 -9.97 -24.09
C ARG A 22 35.73 -11.48 -24.19
N HIS A 23 36.32 -12.26 -23.29
CA HIS A 23 35.82 -13.59 -22.98
C HIS A 23 34.71 -13.42 -21.93
N GLU A 24 33.51 -13.06 -22.38
CA GLU A 24 32.32 -13.14 -21.53
C GLU A 24 31.94 -14.61 -21.38
N VAL A 25 31.75 -15.06 -20.14
CA VAL A 25 31.42 -16.46 -19.83
C VAL A 25 29.92 -16.54 -19.57
N LEU A 26 29.24 -17.53 -20.16
CA LEU A 26 27.86 -17.84 -19.79
C LEU A 26 27.86 -18.52 -18.42
N TYR A 27 27.09 -18.00 -17.48
CA TYR A 27 26.90 -18.54 -16.14
C TYR A 27 25.49 -19.08 -15.98
N PHE A 28 25.38 -20.34 -15.56
CA PHE A 28 24.13 -20.98 -15.19
C PHE A 28 23.85 -20.75 -13.70
N ALA A 29 22.97 -19.79 -13.42
CA ALA A 29 22.56 -19.48 -12.06
C ALA A 29 21.46 -20.42 -11.58
N TYR A 30 21.66 -20.98 -10.40
CA TYR A 30 20.64 -21.71 -9.65
C TYR A 30 20.65 -21.23 -8.20
N GLY A 31 19.61 -21.56 -7.43
CA GLY A 31 19.49 -21.10 -6.06
C GLY A 31 19.19 -19.60 -5.98
N SER A 32 19.71 -18.91 -4.94
CA SER A 32 19.43 -17.47 -4.75
C SER A 32 19.92 -16.56 -5.89
N ASN A 33 20.82 -17.03 -6.76
CA ASN A 33 21.29 -16.27 -7.94
C ASN A 33 20.29 -16.29 -9.11
N LEU A 34 19.16 -16.99 -8.97
CA LEU A 34 18.02 -16.81 -9.86
C LEU A 34 17.47 -15.37 -9.80
N SER A 35 17.61 -14.69 -8.66
CA SER A 35 17.21 -13.29 -8.51
C SER A 35 18.13 -12.37 -9.30
N THR A 36 17.58 -11.70 -10.31
CA THR A 36 18.24 -10.69 -11.14
C THR A 36 18.66 -9.47 -10.33
N GLU A 37 17.88 -9.07 -9.32
CA GLU A 37 18.23 -8.01 -8.38
C GLU A 37 19.46 -8.40 -7.53
N GLN A 38 19.50 -9.62 -7.00
CA GLN A 38 20.68 -10.10 -6.27
C GLN A 38 21.91 -10.17 -7.17
N MET A 39 21.73 -10.68 -8.41
CA MET A 39 22.81 -10.76 -9.37
C MET A 39 23.33 -9.39 -9.78
N ARG A 40 22.49 -8.38 -9.93
CA ARG A 40 22.92 -6.99 -10.18
C ARG A 40 23.76 -6.41 -9.03
N GLN A 41 23.49 -6.80 -7.78
CA GLN A 41 24.30 -6.36 -6.64
C GLN A 41 25.66 -7.07 -6.58
N ARG A 42 25.67 -8.39 -6.83
CA ARG A 42 26.89 -9.21 -6.81
C ARG A 42 27.79 -8.92 -8.02
N CYS A 43 27.17 -8.83 -9.19
CA CYS A 43 27.75 -8.73 -10.53
C CYS A 43 27.07 -7.58 -11.32
N PRO A 44 27.47 -6.32 -11.09
CA PRO A 44 26.79 -5.14 -11.64
C PRO A 44 26.78 -5.02 -13.17
N TYR A 45 27.66 -5.74 -13.86
CA TYR A 45 27.79 -5.74 -15.31
C TYR A 45 27.25 -7.02 -15.95
N SER A 46 26.73 -7.96 -15.15
CA SER A 46 26.09 -9.17 -15.64
C SER A 46 24.80 -8.86 -16.40
N THR A 47 24.54 -9.61 -17.46
CA THR A 47 23.32 -9.47 -18.27
C THR A 47 22.53 -10.78 -18.24
N PRO A 48 21.30 -10.81 -17.71
CA PRO A 48 20.47 -12.02 -17.78
C PRO A 48 20.05 -12.27 -19.23
N VAL A 49 20.11 -13.53 -19.66
CA VAL A 49 19.91 -13.94 -21.06
C VAL A 49 18.60 -14.69 -21.24
N GLY A 50 18.30 -15.63 -20.35
CA GLY A 50 17.06 -16.42 -20.41
C GLY A 50 17.15 -17.73 -19.63
N LEU A 51 16.01 -18.39 -19.49
CA LEU A 51 15.89 -19.64 -18.73
C LEU A 51 16.49 -20.81 -19.52
N ALA A 52 17.28 -21.64 -18.84
CA ALA A 52 17.90 -22.83 -19.38
C ALA A 52 17.61 -24.05 -18.51
N HIS A 53 17.72 -25.22 -19.11
CA HIS A 53 17.52 -26.52 -18.51
C HIS A 53 18.83 -27.33 -18.57
N LEU A 54 19.25 -27.82 -17.40
CA LEU A 54 20.42 -28.65 -17.19
C LEU A 54 19.97 -30.11 -16.97
N GLU A 55 20.06 -30.92 -18.02
CA GLU A 55 19.57 -32.30 -18.05
C GLU A 55 20.50 -33.28 -17.31
N GLY A 56 19.92 -34.24 -16.58
CA GLY A 56 20.70 -35.26 -15.86
C GLY A 56 21.34 -34.78 -14.55
N TRP A 57 20.88 -33.64 -14.02
CA TRP A 57 21.27 -33.11 -12.72
C TRP A 57 20.07 -33.03 -11.77
N LYS A 58 20.33 -33.11 -10.47
CA LYS A 58 19.35 -32.89 -9.40
C LYS A 58 19.66 -31.61 -8.64
N TRP A 59 18.61 -30.87 -8.27
CA TRP A 59 18.68 -29.71 -7.40
C TRP A 59 18.31 -30.11 -5.97
N PHE A 60 19.03 -29.58 -4.98
CA PHE A 60 18.75 -29.84 -3.57
C PHE A 60 19.37 -28.77 -2.66
N ILE A 61 19.04 -28.82 -1.37
CA ILE A 61 19.76 -28.06 -0.34
C ILE A 61 20.84 -28.96 0.28
N ASN A 62 22.10 -28.50 0.32
CA ASN A 62 23.20 -29.27 0.92
C ASN A 62 23.29 -29.09 2.44
N GLY A 63 24.16 -29.87 3.09
CA GLY A 63 24.40 -29.81 4.55
C GLY A 63 24.93 -28.48 5.14
N ARG A 64 25.10 -27.42 4.33
CA ARG A 64 25.33 -26.05 4.83
C ARG A 64 24.03 -25.23 4.91
N GLY A 65 22.94 -25.77 4.40
CA GLY A 65 21.64 -25.14 4.24
C GLY A 65 21.56 -24.18 3.04
N TYR A 66 22.35 -24.41 1.99
CA TYR A 66 22.36 -23.63 0.75
C TYR A 66 22.06 -24.51 -0.47
N ALA A 67 21.52 -23.91 -1.54
CA ALA A 67 21.19 -24.61 -2.77
C ALA A 67 22.43 -25.19 -3.45
N ASN A 68 22.34 -26.43 -3.92
CA ASN A 68 23.37 -27.14 -4.64
C ASN A 68 22.77 -27.96 -5.79
N VAL A 69 23.61 -28.41 -6.71
CA VAL A 69 23.24 -29.35 -7.78
C VAL A 69 24.23 -30.51 -7.85
N ALA A 70 23.78 -31.67 -8.29
CA ALA A 70 24.65 -32.84 -8.49
C ALA A 70 24.21 -33.64 -9.71
N GLN A 71 25.14 -34.32 -10.40
CA GLN A 71 24.80 -35.25 -11.47
C GLN A 71 24.06 -36.47 -10.90
N VAL A 72 22.99 -36.88 -11.58
CA VAL A 72 22.26 -38.10 -11.24
C VAL A 72 23.05 -39.29 -11.79
N THR A 73 23.57 -40.15 -10.91
CA THR A 73 24.18 -41.42 -11.33
C THR A 73 23.12 -42.52 -11.35
N SER A 74 23.19 -43.41 -12.34
CA SER A 74 22.25 -44.54 -12.53
C SER A 74 22.23 -45.46 -11.29
N GLY A 75 21.37 -45.16 -10.32
CA GLY A 75 21.31 -45.82 -9.01
C GLY A 75 20.53 -45.07 -7.92
N ASP A 76 20.28 -43.77 -8.09
CA ASP A 76 19.47 -42.97 -7.16
C ASP A 76 17.96 -43.16 -7.47
N ASP A 77 17.31 -44.15 -6.85
CA ASP A 77 15.86 -44.36 -6.92
C ASP A 77 15.12 -43.16 -6.27
N TYR A 78 14.26 -42.49 -7.04
CA TYR A 78 13.21 -41.61 -6.51
C TYR A 78 12.26 -42.47 -5.64
N ASP A 79 12.33 -42.35 -4.32
CA ASP A 79 11.43 -43.06 -3.39
C ASP A 79 10.02 -42.44 -3.47
N ASP A 80 9.28 -42.83 -4.50
CA ASP A 80 7.85 -42.54 -4.64
C ASP A 80 7.06 -43.52 -3.75
N ARG A 81 7.15 -43.32 -2.43
CA ARG A 81 6.28 -43.99 -1.45
C ARG A 81 5.27 -42.99 -0.90
N GLN A 82 4.17 -42.83 -1.63
CA GLN A 82 2.88 -42.63 -0.96
C GLN A 82 1.84 -43.62 -1.45
N GLY A 83 1.11 -44.17 -0.49
CA GLY A 83 -0.03 -45.02 -0.78
C GLY A 83 -1.06 -44.27 -1.61
N SER A 84 -1.59 -44.92 -2.64
CA SER A 84 -3.02 -45.06 -2.81
C SER A 84 -3.33 -46.03 -3.93
N SER A 85 -4.34 -46.84 -3.68
CA SER A 85 -4.95 -47.82 -4.56
C SER A 85 -5.37 -47.28 -5.94
N SER A 86 -4.92 -47.99 -6.97
CA SER A 86 -5.57 -48.29 -8.24
C SER A 86 -6.81 -47.49 -8.67
N ARG A 87 -6.65 -46.72 -9.76
CA ARG A 87 -7.58 -46.79 -10.92
C ARG A 87 -6.88 -46.35 -12.21
N SER A 88 -6.98 -47.24 -13.20
CA SER A 88 -6.33 -47.21 -14.50
C SER A 88 -6.88 -46.15 -15.45
N GLY A 89 -5.98 -45.43 -16.14
CA GLY A 89 -6.28 -44.66 -17.34
C GLY A 89 -5.05 -44.57 -18.25
N LYS A 90 -5.08 -45.28 -19.39
CA LYS A 90 -4.05 -45.24 -20.43
C LYS A 90 -4.07 -43.90 -21.16
N GLY A 91 -2.99 -43.12 -21.06
CA GLY A 91 -2.71 -41.94 -21.90
C GLY A 91 -1.27 -42.01 -22.40
N LYS A 92 -1.08 -41.76 -23.70
CA LYS A 92 0.21 -41.83 -24.42
C LYS A 92 1.24 -40.85 -23.81
N GLY A 93 2.46 -41.33 -23.61
CA GLY A 93 3.54 -40.63 -22.92
C GLY A 93 4.01 -39.35 -23.62
N LYS A 94 3.95 -38.25 -22.87
CA LYS A 94 4.80 -37.07 -23.04
C LYS A 94 6.08 -37.34 -22.23
N ALA A 95 7.25 -37.06 -22.77
CA ALA A 95 8.54 -37.24 -22.09
C ALA A 95 8.53 -36.55 -20.71
N ARG A 96 9.15 -37.17 -19.71
CA ARG A 96 9.22 -36.65 -18.33
C ARG A 96 10.04 -35.36 -18.33
N ASP A 97 9.39 -34.20 -18.27
CA ASP A 97 10.00 -32.87 -18.03
C ASP A 97 10.61 -32.76 -16.60
N ASP A 98 10.78 -33.88 -15.87
CA ASP A 98 11.19 -33.94 -14.44
C ASP A 98 12.67 -34.40 -14.23
N GLU A 99 13.46 -34.63 -15.28
CA GLU A 99 14.86 -35.09 -15.18
C GLU A 99 15.89 -33.97 -15.47
N GLY A 100 15.90 -32.92 -14.64
CA GLY A 100 16.92 -31.87 -14.74
C GLY A 100 16.70 -30.66 -13.82
N VAL A 101 17.59 -29.67 -13.93
CA VAL A 101 17.57 -28.43 -13.14
C VAL A 101 17.30 -27.24 -14.05
N TYR A 102 16.31 -26.41 -13.72
CA TYR A 102 16.13 -25.12 -14.37
C TYR A 102 16.98 -24.04 -13.69
N GLY A 103 17.59 -23.19 -14.50
CA GLY A 103 18.45 -22.09 -14.06
C GLY A 103 18.42 -20.92 -15.03
N LEU A 104 18.80 -19.74 -14.54
CA LEU A 104 18.83 -18.51 -15.35
C LEU A 104 20.24 -18.28 -15.89
N LEU A 105 20.37 -18.07 -17.19
CA LEU A 105 21.66 -17.77 -17.82
C LEU A 105 22.01 -16.30 -17.69
N TYR A 106 23.27 -16.02 -17.37
CA TYR A 106 23.86 -14.69 -17.34
C TYR A 106 25.11 -14.64 -18.22
N LEU A 107 25.29 -13.56 -19.00
CA LEU A 107 26.60 -13.19 -19.52
C LEU A 107 27.40 -12.52 -18.41
N LEU A 108 28.53 -13.12 -18.03
CA LEU A 108 29.45 -12.61 -17.02
C LEU A 108 30.75 -12.08 -17.64
N PRO A 109 31.03 -10.77 -17.49
CA PRO A 109 32.37 -10.24 -17.71
C PRO A 109 33.36 -10.80 -16.67
N PRO A 110 34.67 -10.91 -16.98
CA PRO A 110 35.67 -11.47 -16.07
C PRO A 110 35.73 -10.82 -14.67
N GLN A 111 35.44 -9.52 -14.58
CA GLN A 111 35.43 -8.78 -13.31
C GLN A 111 34.28 -9.21 -12.40
N ASP A 112 33.14 -9.57 -12.99
CA ASP A 112 31.97 -10.04 -12.27
C ASP A 112 32.11 -11.51 -11.88
N GLU A 113 32.78 -12.33 -12.70
CA GLU A 113 33.17 -13.69 -12.31
C GLU A 113 34.05 -13.68 -11.06
N GLU A 114 35.09 -12.82 -11.00
CA GLU A 114 35.97 -12.71 -9.83
C GLU A 114 35.21 -12.27 -8.56
N ARG A 115 34.24 -11.36 -8.69
CA ARG A 115 33.36 -10.97 -7.59
C ARG A 115 32.48 -12.12 -7.14
N LEU A 116 31.90 -12.84 -8.09
CA LEU A 116 31.02 -13.98 -7.81
C LEU A 116 31.79 -15.11 -7.13
N ASP A 117 33.03 -15.37 -7.52
CA ASP A 117 33.93 -16.34 -6.84
C ASP A 117 34.05 -16.03 -5.34
N GLY A 118 34.09 -14.75 -4.96
CA GLY A 118 34.10 -14.32 -3.57
C GLY A 118 32.79 -14.61 -2.82
N TYR A 119 31.63 -14.44 -3.48
CA TYR A 119 30.32 -14.76 -2.90
C TYR A 119 30.04 -16.26 -2.79
N GLU A 120 30.51 -17.04 -3.77
CA GLU A 120 30.41 -18.50 -3.79
C GLU A 120 31.53 -19.16 -2.95
N GLY A 121 32.47 -18.37 -2.43
CA GLY A 121 33.55 -18.84 -1.56
C GLY A 121 34.48 -19.84 -2.24
N VAL A 122 34.74 -19.66 -3.53
CA VAL A 122 35.63 -20.53 -4.32
C VAL A 122 37.07 -20.48 -3.79
N PRO A 123 37.79 -21.61 -3.72
CA PRO A 123 37.36 -23.00 -4.00
C PRO A 123 36.88 -23.76 -2.76
N ARG A 124 36.65 -23.08 -1.62
CA ARG A 124 36.37 -23.72 -0.32
C ARG A 124 34.92 -24.15 -0.14
N ALA A 125 34.00 -23.36 -0.67
CA ALA A 125 32.56 -23.56 -0.53
C ALA A 125 31.97 -24.21 -1.78
N TYR A 126 32.21 -23.62 -2.95
CA TYR A 126 31.87 -24.17 -4.25
C TYR A 126 33.11 -24.26 -5.15
N GLN A 127 33.04 -25.11 -6.17
CA GLN A 127 34.04 -25.27 -7.22
C GLN A 127 33.42 -24.96 -8.59
N LYS A 128 34.23 -24.52 -9.54
CA LYS A 128 33.78 -24.14 -10.89
C LYS A 128 33.79 -25.32 -11.85
N TYR A 129 32.68 -25.55 -12.54
CA TYR A 129 32.52 -26.57 -13.58
C TYR A 129 31.98 -25.97 -14.86
N GLN A 130 32.22 -26.63 -15.99
CA GLN A 130 31.61 -26.31 -17.27
C GLN A 130 30.57 -27.37 -17.59
N VAL A 131 29.35 -26.95 -17.88
CA VAL A 131 28.21 -27.83 -18.18
C VAL A 131 27.54 -27.44 -19.48
N ASP A 132 26.90 -28.42 -20.11
CA ASP A 132 26.10 -28.23 -21.31
C ASP A 132 24.62 -28.07 -20.90
N VAL A 133 23.99 -26.98 -21.32
CA VAL A 133 22.59 -26.65 -21.02
C VAL A 133 21.80 -26.39 -22.29
N LYS A 134 20.48 -26.53 -22.21
CA LYS A 134 19.55 -26.26 -23.32
C LYS A 134 18.63 -25.10 -22.95
N TRP A 135 18.11 -24.35 -23.92
CA TRP A 135 17.08 -23.35 -23.63
C TRP A 135 15.80 -24.00 -23.10
N ALA A 136 15.19 -23.39 -22.08
CA ALA A 136 13.90 -23.82 -21.57
C ALA A 136 12.79 -23.22 -22.46
N ARG A 137 12.40 -23.96 -23.52
CA ARG A 137 11.32 -23.68 -24.50
C ARG A 137 11.11 -22.21 -24.89
N SER A 138 11.58 -21.84 -26.08
CA SER A 138 11.08 -20.66 -26.81
C SER A 138 9.70 -20.96 -27.41
N ASP A 139 8.77 -20.01 -27.36
CA ASP A 139 7.54 -20.02 -28.14
C ASP A 139 7.90 -19.94 -29.65
N GLY A 140 8.14 -21.09 -30.27
CA GLY A 140 8.58 -21.21 -31.66
C GLY A 140 9.19 -22.59 -31.94
N ASP A 141 8.37 -23.64 -31.89
CA ASP A 141 8.79 -25.00 -32.27
C ASP A 141 8.94 -25.11 -33.79
N ASP A 142 10.11 -24.68 -34.28
CA ASP A 142 10.54 -24.90 -35.67
C ASP A 142 11.32 -26.22 -35.83
N GLY A 143 11.31 -27.10 -34.82
CA GLY A 143 11.83 -28.48 -34.91
C GLY A 143 13.33 -28.60 -35.18
N THR A 144 14.12 -27.52 -35.05
CA THR A 144 15.58 -27.58 -35.12
C THR A 144 16.17 -27.85 -33.74
N GLU A 145 16.83 -28.99 -33.56
CA GLU A 145 17.65 -29.26 -32.37
C GLU A 145 18.77 -28.21 -32.27
N GLU A 146 18.59 -27.22 -31.39
CA GLU A 146 19.63 -26.25 -31.10
C GLU A 146 20.81 -26.92 -30.37
N ALA A 147 22.03 -26.55 -30.76
CA ALA A 147 23.23 -27.07 -30.13
C ALA A 147 23.29 -26.67 -28.64
N PRO A 148 23.76 -27.57 -27.75
CA PRO A 148 23.85 -27.26 -26.32
C PRO A 148 24.79 -26.07 -26.06
N LEU A 149 24.39 -25.21 -25.12
CA LEU A 149 25.17 -24.06 -24.68
C LEU A 149 26.11 -24.47 -23.56
N ARG A 150 27.37 -24.05 -23.64
CA ARG A 150 28.35 -24.31 -22.59
C ARG A 150 28.36 -23.17 -21.57
N ALA A 151 28.08 -23.49 -20.31
CA ALA A 151 27.98 -22.54 -19.22
C ALA A 151 28.83 -22.94 -18.01
N LEU A 152 29.39 -21.94 -17.33
CA LEU A 152 29.96 -22.03 -15.99
C LEU A 152 28.86 -22.33 -14.98
N ILE A 153 29.15 -23.23 -14.03
CA ILE A 153 28.31 -23.50 -12.87
C ILE A 153 29.20 -23.66 -11.63
N TYR A 154 28.71 -23.21 -10.48
CA TYR A 154 29.35 -23.44 -9.18
C TYR A 154 28.75 -24.71 -8.58
N VAL A 155 29.54 -25.63 -8.04
CA VAL A 155 29.02 -26.88 -7.43
C VAL A 155 29.78 -27.21 -6.17
N ASP A 156 29.07 -27.57 -5.10
CA ASP A 156 29.67 -28.12 -3.89
C ASP A 156 29.77 -29.64 -4.04
N GLY A 157 30.94 -30.10 -4.50
CA GLY A 157 31.21 -31.52 -4.72
C GLY A 157 31.52 -32.31 -3.45
N GLU A 158 31.68 -31.65 -2.30
CA GLU A 158 31.98 -32.31 -1.03
C GLU A 158 30.71 -32.67 -0.24
N ARG A 159 29.68 -31.80 -0.30
CA ARG A 159 28.41 -31.97 0.42
C ARG A 159 27.27 -32.20 -0.56
N THR A 160 27.12 -33.46 -0.97
CA THR A 160 26.16 -33.90 -1.99
C THR A 160 24.89 -34.54 -1.43
N GLU A 161 24.77 -34.63 -0.11
CA GLU A 161 23.55 -35.10 0.59
C GLU A 161 22.54 -33.96 0.78
N GLU A 162 21.25 -34.33 0.74
CA GLU A 162 20.13 -33.42 0.99
C GLU A 162 20.00 -33.07 2.48
N ASP A 163 19.75 -31.79 2.78
CA ASP A 163 19.51 -31.26 4.13
C ASP A 163 18.48 -30.12 4.09
N VAL A 164 18.18 -29.50 5.22
CA VAL A 164 17.23 -28.38 5.34
C VAL A 164 17.90 -27.02 5.09
N PRO A 165 17.19 -26.05 4.49
CA PRO A 165 17.74 -24.72 4.26
C PRO A 165 17.94 -23.99 5.57
N ARG A 166 18.89 -23.05 5.55
CA ARG A 166 18.96 -22.07 6.62
C ARG A 166 17.77 -21.13 6.57
N GLU A 167 17.24 -20.75 7.73
CA GLU A 167 16.10 -19.84 7.84
C GLU A 167 16.36 -18.53 7.09
N GLU A 168 17.55 -17.93 7.23
CA GLU A 168 17.91 -16.69 6.52
C GLU A 168 18.03 -16.84 5.00
N TYR A 169 18.18 -18.08 4.52
CA TYR A 169 18.38 -18.39 3.12
C TYR A 169 17.06 -18.61 2.38
N VAL A 170 16.01 -19.06 3.07
CA VAL A 170 14.68 -19.30 2.49
C VAL A 170 14.14 -18.05 1.78
N ASP A 171 14.20 -16.88 2.42
CA ASP A 171 13.72 -15.63 1.81
C ASP A 171 14.54 -15.22 0.58
N ARG A 172 15.83 -15.53 0.56
CA ARG A 172 16.70 -15.27 -0.59
C ARG A 172 16.39 -16.22 -1.75
N MET A 173 16.04 -17.45 -1.43
CA MET A 173 15.58 -18.44 -2.40
C MET A 173 14.23 -18.05 -2.99
N GLU A 174 13.27 -17.66 -2.15
CA GLU A 174 11.92 -17.31 -2.60
C GLU A 174 11.94 -16.15 -3.59
N ARG A 175 12.66 -15.07 -3.27
CA ARG A 175 12.84 -13.95 -4.22
C ARG A 175 13.46 -14.36 -5.55
N GLY A 176 14.34 -15.36 -5.54
CA GLY A 176 14.94 -15.88 -6.76
C GLY A 176 13.96 -16.72 -7.56
N ILE A 177 13.14 -17.53 -6.89
CA ILE A 177 12.11 -18.36 -7.52
C ILE A 177 11.02 -17.48 -8.10
N GLU A 178 10.47 -16.52 -7.34
CA GLU A 178 9.46 -15.56 -7.81
C GLU A 178 9.94 -14.81 -9.05
N ASP A 179 11.17 -14.28 -9.03
CA ASP A 179 11.75 -13.58 -10.18
C ASP A 179 11.85 -14.50 -11.42
N ALA A 180 12.30 -15.75 -11.23
CA ALA A 180 12.40 -16.72 -12.32
C ALA A 180 11.03 -17.15 -12.88
N VAL A 181 10.01 -17.31 -12.03
CA VAL A 181 8.65 -17.67 -12.43
C VAL A 181 8.00 -16.49 -13.17
N ASP A 182 8.01 -15.31 -12.56
CA ASP A 182 7.27 -14.15 -13.04
C ASP A 182 7.89 -13.54 -14.30
N ASN A 183 9.22 -13.53 -14.40
CA ASN A 183 9.93 -12.79 -15.45
C ASN A 183 10.64 -13.68 -16.48
N TRP A 184 10.89 -14.95 -16.18
CA TRP A 184 11.74 -15.82 -17.02
C TRP A 184 11.07 -17.14 -17.43
N GLY A 185 9.81 -17.36 -17.04
CA GLY A 185 9.01 -18.50 -17.49
C GLY A 185 9.36 -19.81 -16.79
N LEU A 186 9.91 -19.77 -15.58
CA LEU A 186 10.08 -20.97 -14.76
C LEU A 186 8.70 -21.53 -14.39
N ASP A 187 8.49 -22.83 -14.59
CA ASP A 187 7.23 -23.48 -14.20
C ASP A 187 7.05 -23.45 -12.68
N GLU A 188 5.95 -22.85 -12.21
CA GLU A 188 5.64 -22.75 -10.79
C GLU A 188 5.49 -24.14 -10.15
N GLY A 189 4.90 -25.10 -10.88
CA GLY A 189 4.78 -26.48 -10.42
C GLY A 189 6.13 -27.17 -10.21
N TYR A 190 7.12 -26.92 -11.07
CA TYR A 190 8.50 -27.37 -10.87
C TYR A 190 9.11 -26.73 -9.63
N ALA A 191 8.96 -25.41 -9.46
CA ALA A 191 9.47 -24.70 -8.29
C ALA A 191 8.92 -25.29 -7.00
N ASP A 192 7.62 -25.58 -6.93
CA ASP A 192 6.98 -26.21 -5.78
C ASP A 192 7.56 -27.60 -5.50
N ARG A 193 7.56 -28.47 -6.52
CA ARG A 193 7.95 -29.88 -6.38
C ARG A 193 9.44 -30.08 -6.11
N VAL A 194 10.31 -29.25 -6.66
CA VAL A 194 11.77 -29.44 -6.62
C VAL A 194 12.45 -28.52 -5.62
N MET A 195 12.02 -27.26 -5.55
CA MET A 195 12.67 -26.25 -4.73
C MET A 195 11.95 -26.09 -3.39
N ARG A 196 10.67 -25.68 -3.42
CA ARG A 196 9.91 -25.37 -2.20
C ARG A 196 9.69 -26.57 -1.31
N ARG A 197 9.74 -27.81 -1.82
CA ARG A 197 9.68 -29.05 -1.01
C ARG A 197 10.64 -29.08 0.20
N PHE A 198 11.74 -28.34 0.16
CA PHE A 198 12.73 -28.29 1.25
C PHE A 198 12.32 -27.36 2.41
N TRP A 199 11.34 -26.47 2.20
CA TRP A 199 10.78 -25.59 3.23
C TRP A 199 9.24 -25.58 3.27
N ASP A 200 8.54 -26.27 2.37
CA ASP A 200 7.12 -26.59 2.45
C ASP A 200 6.91 -27.68 3.51
N GLY A 201 6.42 -27.27 4.67
CA GLY A 201 6.31 -28.10 5.87
C GLY A 201 7.29 -27.71 6.98
N GLN A 202 8.22 -26.80 6.71
CA GLN A 202 8.70 -25.89 7.75
C GLN A 202 7.64 -24.80 7.90
N ASP A 203 6.64 -25.07 8.75
CA ASP A 203 5.82 -24.01 9.35
C ASP A 203 6.74 -22.86 9.82
N LYS A 204 6.20 -21.63 9.89
CA LYS A 204 6.65 -20.52 10.79
C LYS A 204 7.09 -19.18 10.18
N ARG A 205 6.90 -18.84 8.90
CA ARG A 205 7.11 -17.42 8.48
C ARG A 205 6.23 -16.43 9.25
N TRP A 206 5.09 -16.87 9.80
CA TRP A 206 4.12 -16.11 10.61
C TRP A 206 3.90 -16.69 12.01
N ASP A 207 4.75 -17.59 12.49
CA ASP A 207 4.54 -18.10 13.86
C ASP A 207 5.26 -17.26 14.92
N THR A 208 6.22 -16.43 14.51
CA THR A 208 7.05 -15.62 15.42
C THR A 208 7.34 -14.22 14.91
N HIS A 209 7.23 -13.96 13.59
CA HIS A 209 7.53 -12.65 13.03
C HIS A 209 6.89 -12.39 11.65
N PHE A 210 6.93 -11.16 11.12
CA PHE A 210 6.66 -10.85 9.71
C PHE A 210 7.33 -9.52 9.30
N PRO A 211 7.67 -9.29 8.01
CA PRO A 211 8.15 -7.99 7.56
C PRO A 211 7.04 -6.93 7.63
N ALA A 212 7.40 -5.71 8.05
CA ALA A 212 6.48 -4.59 8.13
C ALA A 212 7.18 -3.24 8.01
N LEU A 213 6.40 -2.22 7.67
CA LEU A 213 6.75 -0.82 7.92
C LEU A 213 6.08 -0.38 9.22
N PHE A 214 6.80 0.38 10.04
CA PHE A 214 6.17 1.24 11.04
C PHE A 214 6.16 2.66 10.50
N ALA A 215 4.98 3.23 10.35
CA ALA A 215 4.83 4.49 9.61
C ALA A 215 3.76 5.40 10.22
N ARG A 216 3.96 6.70 10.05
CA ARG A 216 2.98 7.74 10.38
C ARG A 216 2.15 8.07 9.14
N GLY A 217 0.84 8.02 9.26
CA GLY A 217 -0.12 8.56 8.29
C GLY A 217 -0.99 9.59 9.00
N GLY A 218 -0.98 10.85 8.55
CA GLY A 218 -1.68 11.92 9.26
C GLY A 218 -1.21 12.05 10.71
N THR A 219 -2.14 12.25 11.65
CA THR A 219 -1.87 12.31 13.10
C THR A 219 -1.93 10.93 13.77
N SER A 220 -1.65 9.86 13.02
CA SER A 220 -1.65 8.48 13.53
C SER A 220 -0.42 7.73 13.04
N ASN A 221 -0.03 6.67 13.75
CA ASN A 221 1.00 5.75 13.29
C ASN A 221 0.58 4.31 13.55
N GLY A 222 1.31 3.37 12.95
CA GLY A 222 0.99 1.96 13.03
C GLY A 222 1.80 1.13 12.06
N LEU A 223 1.47 -0.16 12.00
CA LEU A 223 2.09 -1.10 11.07
C LEU A 223 1.45 -0.99 9.68
N VAL A 224 2.27 -1.13 8.65
CA VAL A 224 1.86 -1.36 7.26
C VAL A 224 2.49 -2.67 6.82
N ILE A 225 1.66 -3.63 6.42
CA ILE A 225 2.05 -5.03 6.17
C ILE A 225 1.51 -5.43 4.79
N ASN A 226 2.26 -6.18 3.99
CA ASN A 226 1.67 -6.76 2.78
C ASN A 226 0.89 -8.01 3.13
N ARG A 227 -0.19 -8.28 2.39
CA ARG A 227 -1.06 -9.42 2.64
C ARG A 227 -0.34 -10.76 2.50
N HIS A 228 0.63 -10.89 1.60
CA HIS A 228 1.41 -12.12 1.43
C HIS A 228 2.30 -12.44 2.64
N ASP A 229 2.62 -11.44 3.47
CA ASP A 229 3.44 -11.59 4.67
C ASP A 229 2.63 -12.03 5.90
N LEU A 230 1.32 -12.23 5.75
CA LEU A 230 0.40 -12.58 6.85
C LEU A 230 -0.22 -13.96 6.63
N PRO A 231 -0.56 -14.68 7.73
CA PRO A 231 -1.29 -15.93 7.62
C PRO A 231 -2.70 -15.71 7.04
N PRO A 232 -3.44 -16.78 6.75
CA PRO A 232 -4.88 -16.72 6.47
C PRO A 232 -5.62 -15.80 7.46
N GLN A 233 -6.62 -15.08 6.96
CA GLN A 233 -7.28 -13.99 7.71
C GLN A 233 -7.96 -14.46 9.00
N ASP A 234 -8.42 -15.71 9.03
CA ASP A 234 -8.99 -16.34 10.22
C ASP A 234 -7.97 -16.48 11.35
N GLN A 235 -6.66 -16.42 11.09
CA GLN A 235 -5.61 -16.45 12.10
C GLN A 235 -5.12 -15.06 12.54
N TRP A 236 -5.61 -13.97 11.96
CA TRP A 236 -5.13 -12.62 12.31
C TRP A 236 -5.38 -12.26 13.78
N HIS A 237 -6.41 -12.83 14.39
CA HIS A 237 -6.79 -12.56 15.78
C HIS A 237 -5.77 -13.05 16.81
N THR A 238 -4.84 -13.94 16.44
CA THR A 238 -3.71 -14.34 17.29
C THR A 238 -2.46 -13.52 17.00
N VAL A 239 -2.21 -13.25 15.71
CA VAL A 239 -0.97 -12.62 15.23
C VAL A 239 -0.95 -11.10 15.43
N LEU A 240 -1.98 -10.41 14.95
CA LEU A 240 -1.98 -8.95 14.90
C LEU A 240 -2.10 -8.29 16.28
N PRO A 241 -2.91 -8.80 17.24
CA PRO A 241 -2.88 -8.28 18.60
C PRO A 241 -1.51 -8.45 19.26
N ALA A 242 -0.89 -9.63 19.14
CA ALA A 242 0.42 -9.91 19.71
C ALA A 242 1.49 -8.95 19.16
N ALA A 243 1.54 -8.75 17.84
CA ALA A 243 2.43 -7.79 17.20
C ALA A 243 2.25 -6.34 17.68
N MET A 244 1.03 -5.97 18.10
CA MET A 244 0.72 -4.66 18.66
C MET A 244 0.89 -4.59 20.18
N GLY A 245 1.23 -5.69 20.85
CA GLY A 245 1.38 -5.77 22.31
C GLY A 245 0.05 -5.85 23.04
N SER A 246 -0.94 -6.53 22.45
CA SER A 246 -2.30 -6.68 22.97
C SER A 246 -2.68 -8.16 23.11
N PRO A 247 -3.47 -8.55 24.13
CA PRO A 247 -4.12 -7.68 25.11
C PRO A 247 -3.15 -7.16 26.18
N ASP A 248 -3.21 -5.87 26.49
CA ASP A 248 -2.46 -5.29 27.60
C ASP A 248 -3.40 -4.71 28.67
N PRO A 249 -3.58 -5.37 29.83
CA PRO A 249 -4.44 -4.86 30.91
C PRO A 249 -3.96 -3.53 31.49
N TYR A 250 -2.67 -3.20 31.35
CA TYR A 250 -2.10 -1.92 31.77
C TYR A 250 -2.31 -0.80 30.75
N GLY A 251 -2.67 -1.15 29.51
CA GLY A 251 -2.99 -0.22 28.44
C GLY A 251 -1.80 0.57 27.89
N ARG A 252 -0.60 -0.01 27.91
CA ARG A 252 0.67 0.61 27.50
C ARG A 252 1.23 0.02 26.19
N GLN A 253 0.95 -1.24 25.88
CA GLN A 253 1.46 -2.01 24.74
C GLN A 253 3.00 -2.06 24.71
N LEU A 254 3.64 -2.31 25.85
CA LEU A 254 5.11 -2.32 25.93
C LEU A 254 5.77 -3.51 25.24
N ASP A 255 5.03 -4.61 25.07
CA ASP A 255 5.52 -5.87 24.48
C ASP A 255 5.06 -6.01 23.03
N GLY A 256 5.15 -4.92 22.27
CA GLY A 256 4.76 -4.88 20.86
C GLY A 256 4.88 -3.48 20.27
N MET A 257 4.35 -3.31 19.06
CA MET A 257 4.52 -2.10 18.26
C MET A 257 3.50 -1.00 18.57
N GLY A 258 2.49 -1.27 19.39
CA GLY A 258 1.53 -0.29 19.86
C GLY A 258 2.12 0.71 20.86
N SER A 259 1.33 1.69 21.30
CA SER A 259 1.78 2.63 22.34
C SER A 259 0.69 2.98 23.36
N GLY A 260 -0.34 2.12 23.49
CA GLY A 260 -1.38 2.28 24.50
C GLY A 260 -2.42 3.36 24.20
N ILE A 261 -2.44 3.90 22.96
CA ILE A 261 -3.38 4.92 22.50
C ILE A 261 -3.98 4.48 21.17
N SER A 262 -5.27 4.73 20.95
CA SER A 262 -5.98 4.28 19.74
C SER A 262 -5.39 4.84 18.44
N SER A 263 -4.80 6.05 18.49
CA SER A 263 -4.11 6.69 17.35
C SER A 263 -2.78 6.01 16.97
N THR A 264 -2.22 5.18 17.85
CA THR A 264 -0.93 4.49 17.70
C THR A 264 -1.06 2.98 17.85
N SER A 265 -2.29 2.44 17.75
CA SER A 265 -2.60 1.00 17.78
C SER A 265 -3.35 0.61 16.51
N LYS A 266 -2.70 0.80 15.36
CA LYS A 266 -3.32 0.72 14.03
C LYS A 266 -2.49 -0.15 13.09
N ILE A 267 -3.18 -0.83 12.18
CA ILE A 267 -2.54 -1.66 11.16
C ILE A 267 -3.20 -1.36 9.81
N VAL A 268 -2.39 -1.29 8.76
CA VAL A 268 -2.80 -1.23 7.36
C VAL A 268 -2.25 -2.47 6.66
N ILE A 269 -3.12 -3.19 5.97
CA ILE A 269 -2.74 -4.38 5.20
C ILE A 269 -2.93 -4.05 3.72
N LEU A 270 -1.85 -4.14 2.93
CA LEU A 270 -1.86 -3.88 1.49
C LEU A 270 -1.97 -5.19 0.72
N SER A 271 -2.82 -5.24 -0.30
CA SER A 271 -3.01 -6.42 -1.15
C SER A 271 -3.04 -6.02 -2.63
N PRO A 272 -2.71 -6.95 -3.55
CA PRO A 272 -2.98 -6.74 -4.97
C PRO A 272 -4.44 -6.30 -5.21
N PRO A 273 -4.71 -5.51 -6.26
CA PRO A 273 -6.04 -4.98 -6.51
C PRO A 273 -7.04 -6.11 -6.78
N SER A 274 -8.22 -6.06 -6.14
CA SER A 274 -9.30 -7.04 -6.37
C SER A 274 -10.18 -6.71 -7.58
N ARG A 275 -9.99 -5.54 -8.20
CA ARG A 275 -10.78 -5.03 -9.33
C ARG A 275 -9.92 -4.18 -10.26
N PRO A 276 -10.22 -4.15 -11.58
CA PRO A 276 -9.35 -3.53 -12.58
C PRO A 276 -9.29 -2.00 -12.52
N ASP A 277 -10.23 -1.36 -11.84
CA ASP A 277 -10.29 0.09 -11.65
C ASP A 277 -9.73 0.54 -10.30
N VAL A 278 -8.85 -0.23 -9.68
CA VAL A 278 -7.98 0.23 -8.58
C VAL A 278 -6.58 -0.33 -8.79
N ASP A 279 -5.60 0.32 -8.19
CA ASP A 279 -4.19 -0.01 -8.34
C ASP A 279 -3.70 -0.88 -7.16
N VAL A 280 -4.36 -0.77 -6.00
CA VAL A 280 -4.07 -1.53 -4.77
C VAL A 280 -5.31 -1.64 -3.89
N ASP A 281 -5.46 -2.76 -3.18
CA ASP A 281 -6.45 -2.92 -2.12
C ASP A 281 -5.80 -2.67 -0.76
N PHE A 282 -6.56 -2.08 0.17
CA PHE A 282 -6.12 -2.03 1.56
C PHE A 282 -7.24 -2.33 2.57
N THR A 283 -6.83 -2.99 3.65
CA THR A 283 -7.65 -3.25 4.83
C THR A 283 -7.07 -2.47 6.00
N PHE A 284 -7.91 -1.67 6.66
CA PHE A 284 -7.59 -1.05 7.94
C PHE A 284 -8.00 -1.97 9.09
N VAL A 285 -7.14 -2.07 10.10
CA VAL A 285 -7.43 -2.81 11.33
C VAL A 285 -7.09 -1.93 12.52
N GLN A 286 -8.06 -1.74 13.41
CA GLN A 286 -7.86 -1.13 14.72
C GLN A 286 -7.63 -2.25 15.74
N ALA A 287 -6.43 -2.33 16.30
CA ALA A 287 -6.14 -3.27 17.38
C ALA A 287 -6.61 -2.66 18.71
N ALA A 288 -7.49 -3.38 19.42
CA ALA A 288 -7.90 -3.02 20.77
C ALA A 288 -6.71 -3.14 21.71
N ILE A 289 -6.59 -2.20 22.65
CA ILE A 289 -5.41 -2.10 23.51
C ILE A 289 -5.45 -3.16 24.62
N ARG A 290 -6.58 -3.22 25.35
CA ARG A 290 -6.75 -4.05 26.55
C ARG A 290 -7.28 -5.46 26.27
N GLU A 291 -7.68 -5.71 25.04
CA GLU A 291 -8.37 -6.92 24.62
C GLU A 291 -7.73 -7.44 23.33
N ALA A 292 -7.75 -8.75 23.10
CA ALA A 292 -7.24 -9.38 21.88
C ALA A 292 -8.26 -9.27 20.73
N VAL A 293 -8.74 -8.07 20.47
CA VAL A 293 -9.84 -7.80 19.53
C VAL A 293 -9.36 -6.91 18.40
N LEU A 294 -9.72 -7.30 17.18
CA LEU A 294 -9.47 -6.55 15.96
C LEU A 294 -10.78 -5.95 15.47
N ASP A 295 -10.83 -4.62 15.34
CA ASP A 295 -11.94 -3.93 14.68
C ASP A 295 -11.57 -3.62 13.22
N MET A 296 -12.32 -4.23 12.30
CA MET A 296 -12.18 -4.09 10.85
C MET A 296 -13.44 -3.48 10.21
N ALA A 297 -14.35 -2.91 11.00
CA ALA A 297 -15.63 -2.39 10.48
C ALA A 297 -15.49 -1.03 9.76
N GLY A 298 -14.38 -0.33 9.98
CA GLY A 298 -14.21 1.06 9.55
C GLY A 298 -12.98 1.33 8.69
N ASN A 299 -12.83 2.60 8.31
CA ASN A 299 -11.61 3.15 7.71
C ASN A 299 -10.95 4.10 8.71
N CYS A 300 -9.64 4.32 8.57
CA CYS A 300 -8.93 5.41 9.21
C CYS A 300 -8.43 6.41 8.17
N GLY A 301 -9.06 7.58 8.09
CA GLY A 301 -8.67 8.65 7.16
C GLY A 301 -7.24 9.16 7.33
N ASN A 302 -6.65 8.98 8.51
CA ASN A 302 -5.24 9.31 8.75
C ASN A 302 -4.32 8.24 8.14
N MET A 303 -4.51 6.97 8.48
CA MET A 303 -3.63 5.89 8.00
C MET A 303 -3.75 5.63 6.50
N SER A 304 -4.91 5.92 5.90
CA SER A 304 -5.10 5.83 4.44
C SER A 304 -4.20 6.79 3.65
N SER A 305 -3.66 7.85 4.27
CA SER A 305 -2.66 8.71 3.61
C SER A 305 -1.33 7.99 3.31
N LEU A 306 -1.03 6.88 4.00
CA LEU A 306 0.14 6.04 3.73
C LEU A 306 -0.06 5.04 2.60
N VAL A 307 -1.29 4.67 2.25
CA VAL A 307 -1.59 3.54 1.34
C VAL A 307 -0.95 3.76 -0.02
N GLY A 308 -1.22 4.89 -0.65
CA GLY A 308 -0.62 5.24 -1.95
C GLY A 308 0.93 5.24 -1.92
N PRO A 309 1.56 6.02 -1.03
CA PRO A 309 3.03 6.03 -0.89
C PRO A 309 3.63 4.64 -0.64
N ALA A 310 3.06 3.86 0.28
CA ALA A 310 3.60 2.55 0.65
C ALA A 310 3.45 1.53 -0.48
N ALA A 311 2.32 1.50 -1.17
CA ALA A 311 2.10 0.62 -2.32
C ALA A 311 3.01 0.98 -3.52
N PHE A 312 3.27 2.28 -3.73
CA PHE A 312 4.19 2.74 -4.76
C PHE A 312 5.63 2.32 -4.44
N ASP A 313 6.10 2.56 -3.21
CA ASP A 313 7.47 2.23 -2.81
C ASP A 313 7.71 0.72 -2.65
N SER A 314 6.67 -0.08 -2.41
CA SER A 314 6.76 -1.55 -2.37
C SER A 314 6.81 -2.20 -3.74
N GLY A 315 6.56 -1.45 -4.82
CA GLY A 315 6.49 -1.99 -6.18
C GLY A 315 5.20 -2.76 -6.48
N MET A 316 4.17 -2.63 -5.64
CA MET A 316 2.88 -3.33 -5.82
C MET A 316 2.08 -2.79 -7.01
N ILE A 317 2.41 -1.60 -7.49
CA ILE A 317 1.71 -0.93 -8.59
C ILE A 317 2.45 -1.19 -9.89
N ALA A 318 1.86 -2.01 -10.76
CA ALA A 318 2.47 -2.40 -12.04
C ALA A 318 2.74 -1.20 -12.96
N ASN A 319 1.79 -0.27 -13.06
CA ASN A 319 1.88 0.89 -13.95
C ASN A 319 1.56 2.19 -13.18
N PRO A 320 2.52 2.75 -12.42
CA PRO A 320 2.26 3.93 -11.62
C PRO A 320 2.04 5.17 -12.50
N SER A 321 0.93 5.87 -12.29
CA SER A 321 0.67 7.16 -12.95
C SER A 321 1.54 8.25 -12.32
N VAL A 322 2.50 8.78 -13.06
CA VAL A 322 3.39 9.86 -12.61
C VAL A 322 3.34 11.04 -13.57
N GLU A 323 3.09 12.23 -13.03
CA GLU A 323 3.00 13.49 -13.76
C GLU A 323 4.00 14.50 -13.20
N SER A 324 4.48 15.42 -14.04
CA SER A 324 5.28 16.57 -13.58
C SER A 324 4.41 17.82 -13.56
N ASP A 325 4.51 18.62 -12.50
CA ASP A 325 3.89 19.96 -12.48
C ASP A 325 4.73 20.99 -13.25
N ALA A 326 4.28 22.25 -13.25
CA ALA A 326 4.90 23.33 -13.99
C ALA A 326 6.34 23.63 -13.52
N GLU A 327 6.64 23.33 -12.26
CA GLU A 327 7.94 23.49 -11.62
C GLU A 327 8.86 22.26 -11.83
N GLY A 328 8.38 21.23 -12.53
CA GLY A 328 9.11 19.98 -12.79
C GLY A 328 9.11 19.01 -11.61
N GLN A 329 8.33 19.28 -10.56
CA GLN A 329 8.14 18.35 -9.45
C GLN A 329 7.24 17.20 -9.91
N GLN A 330 7.71 15.98 -9.66
CA GLN A 330 6.98 14.76 -10.02
C GLN A 330 6.00 14.35 -8.91
N TRP A 331 4.83 13.90 -9.33
CA TRP A 331 3.71 13.48 -8.49
C TRP A 331 3.17 12.15 -8.98
N ALA A 332 3.07 11.18 -8.08
CA ALA A 332 2.39 9.93 -8.35
C ALA A 332 0.92 10.01 -7.91
N THR A 333 0.05 9.35 -8.68
CA THR A 333 -1.36 9.18 -8.36
C THR A 333 -1.66 7.69 -8.23
N VAL A 334 -2.22 7.30 -7.08
CA VAL A 334 -2.56 5.91 -6.76
C VAL A 334 -4.00 5.85 -6.29
N ARG A 335 -4.78 5.00 -6.92
CA ARG A 335 -6.18 4.75 -6.62
C ARG A 335 -6.31 3.41 -5.90
N PHE A 336 -7.01 3.39 -4.78
CA PHE A 336 -7.07 2.21 -3.94
C PHE A 336 -8.45 1.95 -3.37
N LEU A 337 -8.79 0.67 -3.22
CA LEU A 337 -10.01 0.22 -2.59
C LEU A 337 -9.77 0.02 -1.09
N ASN A 338 -10.55 0.69 -0.25
CA ASN A 338 -10.70 0.27 1.15
C ASN A 338 -11.66 -0.92 1.21
N THR A 339 -11.16 -2.09 1.59
CA THR A 339 -11.94 -3.33 1.67
C THR A 339 -12.94 -3.34 2.82
N ASN A 340 -12.68 -2.61 3.92
CA ASN A 340 -13.60 -2.49 5.06
C ASN A 340 -14.93 -1.83 4.67
N THR A 341 -14.87 -0.85 3.76
CA THR A 341 -15.99 0.04 3.42
C THR A 341 -16.44 -0.07 1.97
N ASN A 342 -15.70 -0.82 1.15
CA ASN A 342 -15.87 -0.93 -0.29
C ASN A 342 -15.87 0.45 -0.98
N LYS A 343 -14.97 1.34 -0.55
CA LYS A 343 -14.84 2.71 -1.08
C LYS A 343 -13.50 2.91 -1.76
N VAL A 344 -13.54 3.46 -2.97
CA VAL A 344 -12.36 3.84 -3.73
C VAL A 344 -11.93 5.25 -3.32
N MET A 345 -10.63 5.42 -3.11
CA MET A 345 -9.98 6.70 -2.84
C MET A 345 -8.79 6.87 -3.78
N VAL A 346 -8.41 8.12 -4.03
CA VAL A 346 -7.25 8.45 -4.87
C VAL A 346 -6.26 9.26 -4.02
N SER A 347 -5.01 8.82 -3.93
CA SER A 347 -3.93 9.57 -3.28
C SER A 347 -2.98 10.11 -4.33
N ARG A 348 -2.72 11.42 -4.27
CA ARG A 348 -1.69 12.10 -5.05
C ARG A 348 -0.58 12.59 -4.12
N PHE A 349 0.65 12.20 -4.39
CA PHE A 349 1.80 12.47 -3.50
C PHE A 349 3.10 12.69 -4.28
N LYS A 350 4.02 13.42 -3.66
CA LYS A 350 5.31 13.80 -4.24
C LYS A 350 6.22 12.57 -4.38
N VAL A 351 6.85 12.41 -5.54
CA VAL A 351 7.88 11.40 -5.79
C VAL A 351 9.17 12.05 -6.29
N ALA A 352 10.31 11.44 -6.01
CA ALA A 352 11.62 11.91 -6.44
C ALA A 352 12.63 10.75 -6.52
N GLY A 353 13.79 11.01 -7.14
CA GLY A 353 14.90 10.06 -7.24
C GLY A 353 14.88 9.17 -8.49
N LYS A 354 15.89 8.31 -8.61
CA LYS A 354 16.03 7.30 -9.66
C LYS A 354 16.51 5.99 -9.03
N PRO A 355 15.66 4.95 -8.89
CA PRO A 355 14.25 4.93 -9.27
C PRO A 355 13.40 5.90 -8.44
N LEU A 356 12.22 6.27 -8.96
CA LEU A 356 11.29 7.13 -8.24
C LEU A 356 10.83 6.45 -6.95
N ARG A 357 10.77 7.23 -5.88
CA ARG A 357 10.24 6.85 -4.56
C ARG A 357 9.43 7.99 -3.95
N TYR A 358 8.57 7.67 -3.00
CA TYR A 358 7.85 8.67 -2.22
C TYR A 358 8.82 9.63 -1.51
N SER A 359 8.59 10.93 -1.69
CA SER A 359 9.37 11.98 -1.04
C SER A 359 8.54 12.64 0.06
N HIS A 360 8.79 12.26 1.30
CA HIS A 360 8.07 12.82 2.46
C HIS A 360 8.45 14.26 2.84
N GLN A 361 9.50 14.83 2.25
CA GLN A 361 9.95 16.20 2.54
C GLN A 361 9.11 17.23 1.80
N GLY A 362 8.73 18.29 2.51
CA GLY A 362 7.95 19.42 2.01
C GLY A 362 7.76 20.49 3.08
N ASP A 363 6.97 21.50 2.76
CA ASP A 363 6.71 22.71 3.55
C ASP A 363 5.30 22.74 4.17
N TYR A 364 4.47 21.73 3.90
CA TYR A 364 3.12 21.67 4.44
C TYR A 364 3.14 21.36 5.94
N VAL A 365 2.50 22.23 6.72
CA VAL A 365 2.31 22.10 8.18
C VAL A 365 0.95 21.45 8.42
N MET A 366 0.91 20.53 9.39
CA MET A 366 -0.32 19.84 9.76
C MET A 366 -0.43 19.77 11.28
N ASP A 367 -1.54 20.27 11.82
CA ASP A 367 -1.78 20.25 13.26
C ASP A 367 -1.67 18.84 13.85
N GLY A 368 -1.02 18.75 15.01
CA GLY A 368 -0.75 17.49 15.69
C GLY A 368 0.51 16.75 15.20
N VAL A 369 1.24 17.28 14.21
CA VAL A 369 2.54 16.73 13.79
C VAL A 369 3.62 17.81 13.83
N PRO A 370 4.71 17.62 14.60
CA PRO A 370 5.81 18.58 14.63
C PRO A 370 6.53 18.69 13.27
N GLY A 371 6.85 19.92 12.87
CA GLY A 371 7.61 20.22 11.65
C GLY A 371 6.75 20.29 10.39
N THR A 372 7.37 20.04 9.24
CA THR A 372 6.73 20.09 7.92
C THR A 372 6.88 18.75 7.19
N GLY A 373 6.03 18.52 6.20
CA GLY A 373 6.12 17.36 5.32
C GLY A 373 5.59 17.65 3.92
N SER A 374 5.75 16.67 3.03
CA SER A 374 5.12 16.73 1.72
C SER A 374 3.62 16.51 1.83
N LYS A 375 2.87 17.37 1.14
CA LYS A 375 1.41 17.28 1.07
C LYS A 375 1.01 16.03 0.28
N ILE A 376 0.15 15.23 0.89
CA ILE A 376 -0.56 14.11 0.26
C ILE A 376 -2.02 14.54 0.13
N THR A 377 -2.53 14.51 -1.10
CA THR A 377 -3.92 14.83 -1.39
C THR A 377 -4.72 13.55 -1.52
N MET A 378 -5.60 13.28 -0.57
CA MET A 378 -6.51 12.14 -0.62
C MET A 378 -7.89 12.56 -1.11
N SER A 379 -8.28 12.11 -2.29
CA SER A 379 -9.54 12.44 -2.94
C SER A 379 -10.56 11.32 -2.75
N PHE A 380 -11.73 11.69 -2.25
CA PHE A 380 -12.93 10.87 -2.22
C PHE A 380 -13.76 11.23 -3.45
N MET A 381 -13.86 10.29 -4.39
CA MET A 381 -14.49 10.51 -5.69
C MET A 381 -16.01 10.41 -5.61
N ASP A 382 -16.70 11.26 -6.39
CA ASP A 382 -18.17 11.37 -6.44
C ASP A 382 -18.83 11.34 -5.05
N PRO A 383 -18.40 12.20 -4.10
CA PRO A 383 -18.81 12.07 -2.70
C PRO A 383 -20.25 12.56 -2.44
N ALA A 384 -20.89 13.20 -3.41
CA ALA A 384 -22.22 13.78 -3.28
C ALA A 384 -23.30 12.70 -3.15
N GLY A 385 -24.24 12.90 -2.21
CA GLY A 385 -25.42 12.06 -2.06
C GLY A 385 -25.14 10.68 -1.47
N ALA A 386 -24.13 10.55 -0.61
CA ALA A 386 -23.70 9.27 -0.06
C ALA A 386 -24.83 8.47 0.63
N LYS A 387 -25.86 9.14 1.16
CA LYS A 387 -27.05 8.51 1.78
C LYS A 387 -28.37 8.94 1.15
N THR A 388 -28.40 10.10 0.52
CA THR A 388 -29.63 10.74 0.01
C THR A 388 -29.69 10.83 -1.51
N GLY A 389 -28.59 10.51 -2.21
CA GLY A 389 -28.48 10.60 -3.66
C GLY A 389 -28.22 12.01 -4.22
N LYS A 390 -28.21 13.07 -3.39
CA LYS A 390 -27.91 14.44 -3.81
C LYS A 390 -27.03 15.18 -2.80
N ALA A 391 -26.19 16.12 -3.26
CA ALA A 391 -25.40 16.97 -2.37
C ALA A 391 -26.29 17.85 -1.48
N LEU A 392 -27.38 18.40 -2.03
CA LEU A 392 -28.43 19.12 -1.31
C LEU A 392 -29.72 18.30 -1.37
N PRO A 393 -30.05 17.50 -0.34
CA PRO A 393 -31.18 16.57 -0.40
C PRO A 393 -32.53 17.26 -0.61
N THR A 394 -32.70 18.46 -0.05
CA THR A 394 -33.91 19.29 -0.18
C THR A 394 -33.93 20.13 -1.46
N GLY A 395 -32.80 20.24 -2.16
CA GLY A 395 -32.60 21.16 -3.27
C GLY A 395 -32.32 22.61 -2.85
N ASN A 396 -32.42 22.94 -1.55
CA ASN A 396 -32.17 24.28 -1.04
C ASN A 396 -30.77 24.36 -0.40
N PRO A 397 -30.01 25.45 -0.61
CA PRO A 397 -28.76 25.69 0.13
C PRO A 397 -29.00 25.92 1.64
N VAL A 398 -30.13 26.53 2.00
CA VAL A 398 -30.59 26.77 3.38
C VAL A 398 -32.06 26.44 3.49
N ASP A 399 -32.41 25.78 4.59
CA ASP A 399 -33.75 25.38 4.96
C ASP A 399 -34.11 25.97 6.33
N VAL A 400 -35.35 26.45 6.47
CA VAL A 400 -35.93 26.76 7.79
C VAL A 400 -36.47 25.47 8.39
N LEU A 401 -35.99 25.11 9.58
CA LEU A 401 -36.42 23.95 10.37
C LEU A 401 -37.38 24.45 11.46
N GLN A 402 -38.58 23.86 11.55
CA GLN A 402 -39.51 24.09 12.65
C GLN A 402 -39.28 23.05 13.74
N LEU A 403 -39.00 23.51 14.96
CA LEU A 403 -38.67 22.67 16.11
C LEU A 403 -39.90 22.30 16.93
N SER A 404 -39.77 21.28 17.79
CA SER A 404 -40.85 20.79 18.64
C SER A 404 -41.36 21.81 19.66
N ASP A 405 -40.52 22.79 20.03
CA ASP A 405 -40.87 23.91 20.92
C ASP A 405 -41.56 25.09 20.19
N GLY A 406 -41.80 24.97 18.88
CA GLY A 406 -42.39 25.99 18.03
C GLY A 406 -41.41 27.06 17.53
N SER A 407 -40.15 27.01 17.96
CA SER A 407 -39.11 27.88 17.43
C SER A 407 -38.63 27.44 16.03
N THR A 408 -37.88 28.31 15.36
CA THR A 408 -37.32 28.01 14.04
C THR A 408 -35.82 28.24 14.02
N VAL A 409 -35.11 27.44 13.22
CA VAL A 409 -33.66 27.53 13.00
C VAL A 409 -33.37 27.35 11.51
N GLU A 410 -32.55 28.23 10.95
CA GLU A 410 -31.99 28.04 9.61
C GLU A 410 -30.85 27.02 9.64
N ALA A 411 -30.86 26.09 8.69
CA ALA A 411 -29.85 25.06 8.56
C ALA A 411 -29.52 24.79 7.08
N SER A 412 -28.25 24.55 6.78
CA SER A 412 -27.86 23.91 5.53
C SER A 412 -27.86 22.40 5.71
N LEU A 413 -28.63 21.69 4.87
CA LEU A 413 -28.73 20.24 4.87
C LEU A 413 -27.91 19.69 3.71
N VAL A 414 -26.73 19.13 3.98
CA VAL A 414 -25.76 18.73 2.95
C VAL A 414 -25.36 17.27 3.14
N ASP A 415 -25.28 16.53 2.04
CA ASP A 415 -24.81 15.14 2.01
C ASP A 415 -23.65 14.99 1.03
N VAL A 416 -22.44 15.15 1.55
CA VAL A 416 -21.19 14.89 0.82
C VAL A 416 -20.29 14.04 1.70
N GLY A 417 -20.10 12.77 1.33
CA GLY A 417 -19.40 11.76 2.13
C GLY A 417 -20.22 11.26 3.33
N ASN A 418 -20.74 12.17 4.15
CA ASN A 418 -21.68 11.85 5.22
C ASN A 418 -22.67 13.02 5.45
N PRO A 419 -23.98 12.75 5.60
CA PRO A 419 -24.99 13.77 5.85
C PRO A 419 -24.71 14.64 7.09
N GLY A 420 -24.82 15.96 6.91
CA GLY A 420 -24.64 16.97 7.94
C GLY A 420 -25.78 18.00 7.97
N VAL A 421 -26.24 18.31 9.18
CA VAL A 421 -27.12 19.45 9.49
C VAL A 421 -26.24 20.57 10.04
N PHE A 422 -26.02 21.61 9.24
CA PHE A 422 -25.14 22.72 9.59
C PHE A 422 -25.97 23.91 10.06
N ILE A 423 -25.69 24.42 11.26
CA ILE A 423 -26.39 25.59 11.82
C ILE A 423 -25.41 26.63 12.34
N SER A 424 -25.77 27.90 12.30
CA SER A 424 -25.00 28.95 12.97
C SER A 424 -25.22 28.89 14.48
N THR A 425 -24.14 29.07 15.27
CA THR A 425 -24.27 29.19 16.73
C THR A 425 -25.08 30.41 17.15
N GLN A 426 -25.14 31.45 16.32
CA GLN A 426 -25.97 32.64 16.56
C GLN A 426 -27.47 32.31 16.54
N SER A 427 -27.87 31.31 15.76
CA SER A 427 -29.27 30.86 15.65
C SER A 427 -29.77 30.10 16.90
N LEU A 428 -28.88 29.79 17.85
CA LEU A 428 -29.24 29.11 19.09
C LEU A 428 -29.86 30.07 20.13
N GLY A 429 -29.72 31.39 19.96
CA GLY A 429 -30.22 32.37 20.93
C GLY A 429 -29.49 32.35 22.28
N LEU A 430 -28.26 31.84 22.33
CA LEU A 430 -27.39 31.86 23.51
C LEU A 430 -26.53 33.13 23.50
N ALA A 431 -26.43 33.83 24.64
CA ALA A 431 -25.59 35.02 24.75
C ALA A 431 -24.10 34.69 24.51
N ASP A 432 -23.60 33.62 25.12
CA ASP A 432 -22.19 33.20 25.03
C ASP A 432 -21.95 32.12 23.95
N HIS A 433 -22.69 32.16 22.84
CA HIS A 433 -22.63 31.14 21.79
C HIS A 433 -21.20 30.93 21.21
N MET A 434 -20.35 31.95 21.27
CA MET A 434 -18.93 31.89 20.83
C MET A 434 -18.01 31.11 21.79
N ALA A 435 -18.43 30.94 23.04
CA ALA A 435 -17.68 30.25 24.09
C ALA A 435 -17.96 28.74 24.12
N LEU A 436 -18.86 28.23 23.28
CA LEU A 436 -19.20 26.80 23.24
C LEU A 436 -17.95 25.93 23.02
N THR A 437 -17.78 24.96 23.91
CA THR A 437 -16.75 23.92 23.87
C THR A 437 -17.40 22.56 24.16
N PRO A 438 -16.75 21.42 23.86
CA PRO A 438 -17.32 20.12 24.18
C PRO A 438 -17.73 19.97 25.65
N PRO A 439 -16.90 20.36 26.65
CA PRO A 439 -17.32 20.30 28.06
C PRO A 439 -18.55 21.15 28.40
N ILE A 440 -18.68 22.34 27.79
CA ILE A 440 -19.84 23.22 28.03
C ILE A 440 -21.11 22.59 27.48
N ILE A 441 -21.07 22.05 26.26
CA ILE A 441 -22.22 21.38 25.66
C ILE A 441 -22.58 20.11 26.44
N GLU A 442 -21.58 19.31 26.84
CA GLU A 442 -21.83 18.09 27.64
C GLU A 442 -22.49 18.37 28.98
N ALA A 443 -22.21 19.53 29.59
CA ALA A 443 -22.81 19.94 30.85
C ALA A 443 -24.23 20.52 30.70
N ASP A 444 -24.66 20.89 29.49
CA ASP A 444 -25.94 21.55 29.22
C ASP A 444 -26.96 20.60 28.58
N ALA A 445 -27.77 19.95 29.42
CA ALA A 445 -28.81 19.02 28.97
C ALA A 445 -29.89 19.68 28.10
N VAL A 446 -30.21 20.95 28.33
CA VAL A 446 -31.26 21.68 27.59
C VAL A 446 -30.77 21.97 26.17
N LEU A 447 -29.54 22.47 26.05
CA LEU A 447 -28.91 22.69 24.76
C LEU A 447 -28.80 21.37 23.98
N LYS A 448 -28.35 20.29 24.62
CA LYS A 448 -28.26 18.98 23.96
C LYS A 448 -29.61 18.48 23.44
N ALA A 449 -30.67 18.61 24.22
CA ALA A 449 -32.02 18.23 23.78
C ALA A 449 -32.47 19.05 22.56
N ARG A 450 -32.20 20.35 22.56
CA ARG A 450 -32.51 21.24 21.43
C ARG A 450 -31.70 20.90 20.17
N LEU A 451 -30.40 20.62 20.31
CA LEU A 451 -29.55 20.21 19.20
C LEU A 451 -29.99 18.87 18.60
N GLU A 452 -30.44 17.94 19.44
CA GLU A 452 -31.00 16.67 18.98
C GLU A 452 -32.33 16.88 18.24
N ASP A 453 -33.20 17.78 18.70
CA ASP A 453 -34.43 18.13 17.99
C ASP A 453 -34.14 18.72 16.60
N ILE A 454 -33.21 19.68 16.51
CA ILE A 454 -32.74 20.24 15.23
C ILE A 454 -32.22 19.12 14.30
N ARG A 455 -31.41 18.19 14.84
CA ARG A 455 -30.89 17.06 14.07
C ARG A 455 -32.01 16.16 13.54
N ARG A 456 -33.01 15.82 14.36
CA ARG A 456 -34.16 14.97 13.98
C ARG A 456 -35.04 15.62 12.92
N VAL A 457 -35.33 16.91 13.05
CA VAL A 457 -36.06 17.68 12.03
C VAL A 457 -35.27 17.74 10.73
N GLY A 458 -33.96 18.01 10.81
CA GLY A 458 -33.06 17.99 9.64
C GLY A 458 -33.02 16.63 8.96
N ALA A 459 -32.87 15.54 9.72
CA ALA A 459 -32.90 14.17 9.23
C ALA A 459 -34.19 13.87 8.45
N SER A 460 -35.34 14.19 9.05
CA SER A 460 -36.64 14.00 8.43
C SER A 460 -36.76 14.76 7.10
N LYS A 461 -36.28 16.01 7.07
CA LYS A 461 -36.31 16.86 5.87
C LYS A 461 -35.35 16.37 4.77
N MET A 462 -34.26 15.70 5.14
CA MET A 462 -33.35 15.01 4.22
C MET A 462 -33.89 13.67 3.70
N GLY A 463 -35.05 13.21 4.20
CA GLY A 463 -35.59 11.87 3.88
C GLY A 463 -34.85 10.73 4.59
N LEU A 464 -34.14 11.03 5.68
CA LEU A 464 -33.42 10.07 6.51
C LEU A 464 -34.26 9.71 7.75
N ASP A 465 -33.97 8.56 8.35
CA ASP A 465 -34.61 8.14 9.60
C ASP A 465 -34.19 9.06 10.76
N PRO A 466 -35.12 9.81 11.38
CA PRO A 466 -34.81 10.69 12.49
C PRO A 466 -34.38 9.93 13.76
N GLU A 467 -34.68 8.64 13.92
CA GLU A 467 -34.26 7.89 15.11
C GLU A 467 -32.81 7.42 15.03
N THR A 468 -32.23 7.39 13.83
CA THR A 468 -30.81 7.07 13.63
C THR A 468 -29.93 8.24 14.06
N GLN A 469 -29.36 8.18 15.27
CA GLN A 469 -28.53 9.27 15.80
C GLN A 469 -27.14 9.42 15.15
N SER A 470 -26.69 8.42 14.39
CA SER A 470 -25.37 8.42 13.77
C SER A 470 -25.33 9.23 12.47
N VAL A 471 -26.49 9.42 11.83
CA VAL A 471 -26.66 10.06 10.53
C VAL A 471 -28.07 10.68 10.43
N PRO A 472 -28.22 11.97 10.05
CA PRO A 472 -27.16 12.95 9.85
C PRO A 472 -26.54 13.39 11.19
N LYS A 473 -25.33 13.94 11.11
CA LYS A 473 -24.68 14.60 12.26
C LYS A 473 -25.04 16.08 12.27
N ILE A 474 -25.05 16.71 13.45
CA ILE A 474 -25.26 18.16 13.57
C ILE A 474 -23.92 18.87 13.79
N VAL A 475 -23.72 19.99 13.11
CA VAL A 475 -22.49 20.80 13.18
C VAL A 475 -22.86 22.25 13.47
N LEU A 476 -22.27 22.76 14.55
CA LEU A 476 -22.36 24.15 14.94
C LEU A 476 -21.26 24.93 14.22
N LEU A 477 -21.65 25.96 13.48
CA LEU A 477 -20.75 26.87 12.78
C LEU A 477 -20.65 28.18 13.56
N PHE A 478 -19.43 28.63 13.82
CA PHE A 478 -19.19 29.89 14.51
C PHE A 478 -19.14 31.03 13.49
N PRO A 479 -19.86 32.15 13.69
CA PRO A 479 -19.87 33.30 12.78
C PRO A 479 -18.49 33.93 12.53
N SER A 480 -17.55 33.74 13.45
CA SER A 480 -16.16 34.09 13.29
C SER A 480 -15.29 32.92 13.71
N SER A 481 -14.23 32.67 12.94
CA SER A 481 -13.23 31.67 13.31
C SER A 481 -12.42 32.07 14.55
N GLY A 482 -12.33 33.38 14.84
CA GLY A 482 -11.48 33.93 15.90
C GLY A 482 -9.99 33.89 15.58
N SER A 483 -9.59 33.45 14.38
CA SER A 483 -8.21 33.37 13.92
C SER A 483 -8.13 33.63 12.40
N PRO A 484 -7.18 34.44 11.91
CA PRO A 484 -7.03 34.69 10.48
C PRO A 484 -6.62 33.43 9.69
N ASP A 485 -6.01 32.45 10.35
CA ASP A 485 -5.54 31.19 9.73
C ASP A 485 -6.62 30.11 9.66
N ILE A 486 -7.83 30.40 10.18
CA ILE A 486 -8.96 29.47 10.18
C ILE A 486 -10.09 30.10 9.38
N ASP A 487 -10.57 29.37 8.38
CA ASP A 487 -11.69 29.78 7.54
C ASP A 487 -13.02 29.54 8.24
N ILE A 488 -13.21 28.33 8.77
CA ILE A 488 -14.46 27.93 9.41
C ILE A 488 -14.13 27.29 10.75
N ARG A 489 -14.60 27.90 11.84
CA ARG A 489 -14.60 27.25 13.15
C ARG A 489 -15.90 26.47 13.34
N CYS A 490 -15.80 25.22 13.78
CA CYS A 490 -16.94 24.34 13.97
C CYS A 490 -16.86 23.52 15.27
N LEU A 491 -18.02 22.99 15.68
CA LEU A 491 -18.15 21.97 16.71
C LEU A 491 -19.22 20.98 16.28
N ALA A 492 -18.84 19.71 16.14
CA ALA A 492 -19.76 18.65 15.71
C ALA A 492 -20.33 17.88 16.91
N LEU A 493 -21.57 17.41 16.80
CA LEU A 493 -22.13 16.40 17.68
C LEU A 493 -22.43 15.11 16.90
N SER A 494 -22.29 13.98 17.57
CA SER A 494 -22.59 12.65 17.04
C SER A 494 -23.13 11.77 18.17
N MET A 495 -24.20 11.01 17.93
CA MET A 495 -24.81 10.17 18.97
C MET A 495 -25.13 10.96 20.27
N GLY A 496 -25.58 12.21 20.12
CA GLY A 496 -25.87 13.10 21.25
C GLY A 496 -24.65 13.55 22.06
N GLN A 497 -23.42 13.36 21.58
CA GLN A 497 -22.19 13.77 22.26
C GLN A 497 -21.40 14.79 21.44
N ALA A 498 -20.89 15.83 22.10
CA ALA A 498 -19.98 16.82 21.54
C ALA A 498 -18.64 16.17 21.21
N HIS A 499 -18.28 16.23 19.95
CA HIS A 499 -17.06 15.62 19.46
C HIS A 499 -15.85 16.48 19.86
N LYS A 500 -14.80 15.84 20.39
CA LYS A 500 -13.57 16.53 20.82
C LYS A 500 -12.74 17.06 19.64
N ALA A 501 -13.02 16.60 18.43
CA ALA A 501 -12.47 17.08 17.16
C ALA A 501 -13.62 17.21 16.12
N VAL A 502 -13.36 17.02 14.84
CA VAL A 502 -14.42 16.81 13.82
C VAL A 502 -14.25 15.43 13.16
N PRO A 503 -15.32 14.64 12.95
CA PRO A 503 -15.24 13.43 12.13
C PRO A 503 -14.81 13.79 10.70
N LEU A 504 -13.84 13.06 10.14
CA LEU A 504 -13.25 13.42 8.83
C LEU A 504 -14.26 13.45 7.68
N THR A 505 -15.21 12.51 7.65
CA THR A 505 -16.27 12.51 6.64
C THR A 505 -17.20 13.73 6.76
N LEU A 506 -17.36 14.26 7.98
CA LEU A 506 -18.15 15.46 8.23
C LEU A 506 -17.35 16.73 7.92
N ALA A 507 -16.03 16.73 8.12
CA ALA A 507 -15.15 17.80 7.67
C ALA A 507 -15.13 17.90 6.13
N LEU A 508 -15.08 16.77 5.43
CA LEU A 508 -15.24 16.72 3.97
C LEU A 508 -16.59 17.31 3.54
N CYS A 509 -17.67 16.94 4.25
CA CYS A 509 -19.00 17.49 4.00
C CYS A 509 -19.04 19.01 4.22
N LEU A 510 -18.44 19.52 5.30
CA LEU A 510 -18.37 20.95 5.61
C LEU A 510 -17.53 21.72 4.59
N GLY A 511 -16.36 21.20 4.21
CA GLY A 511 -15.52 21.81 3.17
C GLY A 511 -16.26 21.88 1.84
N ALA A 512 -16.93 20.81 1.43
CA ALA A 512 -17.75 20.82 0.23
C ALA A 512 -18.95 21.78 0.35
N ALA A 513 -19.65 21.80 1.49
CA ALA A 513 -20.74 22.72 1.76
C ALA A 513 -20.30 24.18 1.61
N SER A 514 -19.11 24.52 2.10
CA SER A 514 -18.56 25.88 1.99
C SER A 514 -18.33 26.34 0.55
N GLN A 515 -18.23 25.41 -0.39
CA GLN A 515 -18.04 25.69 -1.82
C GLN A 515 -19.36 25.65 -2.60
N LEU A 516 -20.48 25.27 -1.95
CA LEU A 516 -21.81 25.32 -2.53
C LEU A 516 -22.43 26.70 -2.29
N PRO A 517 -22.71 27.50 -3.34
CA PRO A 517 -23.22 28.86 -3.18
C PRO A 517 -24.51 28.93 -2.35
N GLY A 518 -24.55 29.89 -1.42
CA GLY A 518 -25.72 30.21 -0.60
C GLY A 518 -25.92 29.30 0.61
N THR A 519 -25.04 28.33 0.88
CA THR A 519 -25.08 27.60 2.16
C THR A 519 -24.54 28.46 3.30
N LEU A 520 -24.91 28.13 4.54
CA LEU A 520 -24.37 28.82 5.73
C LEU A 520 -22.84 28.71 5.83
N ALA A 521 -22.25 27.63 5.32
CA ALA A 521 -20.81 27.45 5.31
C ALA A 521 -20.12 28.33 4.24
N ALA A 522 -20.78 28.58 3.10
CA ALA A 522 -20.25 29.44 2.05
C ALA A 522 -20.17 30.91 2.51
N ASP A 523 -21.10 31.34 3.34
CA ASP A 523 -21.11 32.69 3.91
C ASP A 523 -19.88 32.94 4.81
N LEU A 524 -19.40 31.91 5.52
CA LEU A 524 -18.23 32.02 6.42
C LEU A 524 -16.93 32.23 5.66
N ILE A 525 -16.84 31.75 4.42
CA ILE A 525 -15.70 32.02 3.53
C ILE A 525 -15.97 33.20 2.59
N ALA A 526 -16.97 34.02 2.90
CA ALA A 526 -17.41 35.18 2.14
C ALA A 526 -17.75 34.85 0.66
N GLY A 527 -18.28 33.65 0.41
CA GLY A 527 -18.63 33.16 -0.93
C GLY A 527 -17.44 33.01 -1.89
N LYS A 528 -16.20 33.11 -1.38
CA LYS A 528 -15.00 32.92 -2.20
C LYS A 528 -14.74 31.44 -2.36
N SER A 529 -14.72 30.95 -3.60
CA SER A 529 -14.21 29.61 -3.84
C SER A 529 -12.72 29.57 -3.49
N LYS A 530 -12.34 28.56 -2.71
CA LYS A 530 -10.96 28.29 -2.29
C LYS A 530 -10.56 26.88 -2.65
N ASP A 531 -9.34 26.69 -3.12
CA ASP A 531 -8.78 25.36 -3.36
C ASP A 531 -8.68 24.53 -2.08
N THR A 532 -8.52 25.20 -0.94
CA THR A 532 -8.40 24.60 0.38
C THR A 532 -9.11 25.47 1.41
N VAL A 533 -9.91 24.84 2.27
CA VAL A 533 -10.61 25.45 3.38
C VAL A 533 -10.06 24.86 4.68
N THR A 534 -9.55 25.73 5.56
CA THR A 534 -9.02 25.33 6.86
C THR A 534 -10.13 25.35 7.91
N ILE A 535 -10.51 24.17 8.38
CA ILE A 535 -11.58 23.99 9.38
C ILE A 535 -10.98 23.87 10.77
N GLY A 536 -11.27 24.83 11.64
CA GLY A 536 -10.96 24.78 13.07
C GLY A 536 -12.00 23.96 13.83
N HIS A 537 -11.55 23.01 14.64
CA HIS A 537 -12.34 22.17 15.51
C HIS A 537 -11.73 22.13 16.92
N PRO A 538 -12.38 21.56 17.96
CA PRO A 538 -11.92 21.73 19.34
C PRO A 538 -10.50 21.20 19.65
N SER A 539 -9.97 20.28 18.84
CA SER A 539 -8.60 19.75 18.97
C SER A 539 -7.55 20.34 18.00
N GLY A 540 -7.85 21.38 17.21
CA GLY A 540 -6.94 21.91 16.18
C GLY A 540 -7.63 22.18 14.85
N THR A 541 -6.89 22.10 13.74
CA THR A 541 -7.40 22.36 12.39
C THR A 541 -7.33 21.14 11.47
N VAL A 542 -8.15 21.16 10.41
CA VAL A 542 -8.08 20.22 9.30
C VAL A 542 -8.31 20.94 7.98
N ASP A 543 -7.43 20.70 7.02
CA ASP A 543 -7.54 21.27 5.68
C ASP A 543 -8.32 20.34 4.74
N ILE A 544 -9.32 20.92 4.08
CA ILE A 544 -10.20 20.24 3.13
C ILE A 544 -10.11 20.92 1.77
N GLY A 545 -9.78 20.16 0.74
CA GLY A 545 -9.94 20.60 -0.65
C GLY A 545 -11.28 20.13 -1.22
N THR A 546 -11.78 20.82 -2.25
CA THR A 546 -12.96 20.38 -3.00
C THR A 546 -12.75 20.72 -4.46
N THR A 547 -12.92 19.73 -5.34
CA THR A 547 -12.90 19.97 -6.79
C THR A 547 -14.33 19.98 -7.31
N ILE A 548 -14.74 21.11 -7.89
CA ILE A 548 -16.03 21.27 -8.54
C ILE A 548 -15.79 21.42 -10.05
N ARG A 549 -16.49 20.61 -10.85
CA ARG A 549 -16.53 20.75 -12.32
C ARG A 549 -17.98 20.83 -12.77
N ASP A 550 -18.28 21.79 -13.63
CA ASP A 550 -19.62 22.02 -14.17
C ASP A 550 -20.72 22.10 -13.09
N GLY A 551 -20.39 22.69 -11.93
CA GLY A 551 -21.30 22.83 -10.78
C GLY A 551 -21.51 21.53 -9.97
N LYS A 552 -20.86 20.42 -10.34
CA LYS A 552 -20.89 19.16 -9.60
C LYS A 552 -19.60 18.98 -8.79
N ILE A 553 -19.74 18.53 -7.55
CA ILE A 553 -18.59 18.11 -6.73
C ILE A 553 -18.03 16.82 -7.33
N GLU A 554 -16.86 16.92 -7.94
CA GLU A 554 -16.11 15.79 -8.52
C GLU A 554 -15.38 15.02 -7.41
N SER A 555 -14.73 15.75 -6.50
CA SER A 555 -14.06 15.14 -5.36
C SER A 555 -14.03 16.05 -4.13
N ALA A 556 -14.03 15.42 -2.96
CA ALA A 556 -13.72 16.06 -1.69
C ALA A 556 -12.37 15.52 -1.19
N GLN A 557 -11.48 16.40 -0.75
CA GLN A 557 -10.08 16.08 -0.56
C GLN A 557 -9.65 16.29 0.89
N LEU A 558 -8.97 15.30 1.49
CA LEU A 558 -8.24 15.45 2.74
C LEU A 558 -6.77 15.73 2.42
N LEU A 559 -6.22 16.79 2.99
CA LEU A 559 -4.79 17.09 2.88
C LEU A 559 -4.06 16.53 4.10
N ARG A 560 -3.06 15.69 3.86
CA ARG A 560 -2.31 14.98 4.92
C ARG A 560 -0.82 14.97 4.62
N THR A 561 -0.05 14.44 5.58
CA THR A 561 1.34 14.07 5.38
C THR A 561 1.54 12.65 5.88
N ALA A 562 2.51 11.93 5.31
CA ALA A 562 2.91 10.61 5.78
C ALA A 562 4.43 10.46 5.83
N ARG A 563 4.93 9.54 6.65
CA ARG A 563 6.36 9.23 6.76
C ARG A 563 6.56 7.80 7.25
N VAL A 564 7.35 7.01 6.52
CA VAL A 564 7.89 5.75 7.04
C VAL A 564 8.91 6.06 8.14
N LEU A 565 8.71 5.47 9.32
CA LEU A 565 9.56 5.67 10.50
C LEU A 565 10.58 4.55 10.63
N MET A 566 10.17 3.32 10.34
CA MET A 566 11.02 2.12 10.34
C MET A 566 10.53 1.14 9.27
N LYS A 567 11.47 0.40 8.68
CA LYS A 567 11.24 -0.77 7.83
C LYS A 567 12.04 -1.93 8.42
N GLY A 568 11.42 -3.09 8.58
CA GLY A 568 12.10 -4.24 9.17
C GLY A 568 11.16 -5.43 9.36
N VAL A 569 11.43 -6.22 10.39
CA VAL A 569 10.68 -7.40 10.78
C VAL A 569 10.12 -7.19 12.19
N VAL A 570 8.84 -7.48 12.38
CA VAL A 570 8.13 -7.42 13.67
C VAL A 570 8.04 -8.82 14.23
N TYR A 571 8.48 -9.01 15.49
CA TYR A 571 8.33 -10.25 16.24
C TYR A 571 7.12 -10.16 17.17
N TYR A 572 6.46 -11.29 17.45
CA TYR A 572 5.25 -11.36 18.29
C TYR A 572 5.06 -12.70 18.99
#